data_AF-A0A3B9AMK2-F1
#
_entry.id   AF-A0A3B9AMK2-F1
#
_cell.length_a   1.000
_cell.length_b   1.000
_cell.length_c   1.000
_cell.angle_alpha   90.00
_cell.angle_beta   90.00
_cell.angle_gamma   90.00
#
_symmetry.space_group_name_H-M   'P 1'
#
loop_
_entity.id
_entity.type
_entity.pdbx_description
1 polymer ?
#
loop_
_entity_poly.entity_id
_entity_poly.type
_entity_poly.pdbx_seq_one_letter_code
_entity_poly.pdbx_strand_id
1 'polypeptide(L)'
;MTQNPLDTLSSTSFDDFPYVRPDMEHLSRVFEQHLTSFGQSASAVAQAEALAAIVAVREEFSSMYNLCYIRHTANTADPFYEAENQYFDEQSPSFEALNNKLYKALLSSKFRDTLAKKFGEHLFVLAEVSLKTFNPSILEDLQQENALSTEYTKIKARARIEFDGKSYNLSSLLPVELSNDRET
;
A
#
# COMPACT_ATOMS: atom_id res chain seq x y z
N MET A 1 -40.86 -17.32 11.44
CA MET A 1 -39.43 -17.15 11.73
C MET A 1 -38.69 -17.24 10.40
N THR A 2 -38.54 -16.12 9.72
CA THR A 2 -37.84 -16.03 8.43
C THR A 2 -36.35 -15.89 8.72
N GLN A 3 -35.57 -16.92 8.39
CA GLN A 3 -34.11 -16.88 8.44
C GLN A 3 -33.59 -15.74 7.56
N ASN A 4 -32.61 -15.02 8.08
CA ASN A 4 -31.98 -13.90 7.40
C ASN A 4 -31.16 -14.47 6.23
N PRO A 5 -31.37 -14.05 4.97
CA PRO A 5 -30.63 -14.56 3.81
C PRO A 5 -29.11 -14.26 3.84
N LEU A 6 -28.61 -13.58 4.89
CA LEU A 6 -27.19 -13.36 5.15
C LEU A 6 -26.51 -14.53 5.90
N ASP A 7 -27.26 -15.50 6.44
CA ASP A 7 -26.71 -16.63 7.20
C ASP A 7 -26.00 -17.69 6.33
N THR A 8 -25.89 -17.47 5.00
CA THR A 8 -25.22 -18.37 4.05
C THR A 8 -24.01 -17.76 3.35
N LEU A 9 -23.50 -16.62 3.83
CA LEU A 9 -22.22 -16.08 3.38
C LEU A 9 -21.07 -16.81 4.08
N SER A 10 -20.14 -17.36 3.31
CA SER A 10 -18.87 -17.98 3.76
C SER A 10 -18.27 -17.25 4.97
N SER A 11 -17.96 -18.00 6.04
CA SER A 11 -17.48 -17.50 7.34
C SER A 11 -16.02 -17.01 7.32
N THR A 12 -15.61 -16.28 6.29
CA THR A 12 -14.24 -15.76 6.20
C THR A 12 -14.18 -14.39 6.85
N SER A 13 -13.35 -14.26 7.89
CA SER A 13 -13.05 -13.01 8.58
C SER A 13 -11.74 -12.39 8.06
N PHE A 14 -11.49 -11.13 8.39
CA PHE A 14 -10.23 -10.46 8.04
C PHE A 14 -9.00 -11.13 8.66
N ASP A 15 -9.18 -11.74 9.83
CA ASP A 15 -8.10 -12.43 10.53
C ASP A 15 -7.65 -13.70 9.78
N ASP A 16 -8.53 -14.27 8.94
CA ASP A 16 -8.23 -15.45 8.12
C ASP A 16 -7.38 -15.13 6.88
N PHE A 17 -7.15 -13.84 6.57
CA PHE A 17 -6.35 -13.47 5.39
C PHE A 17 -4.86 -13.76 5.63
N PRO A 18 -4.23 -14.63 4.81
CA PRO A 18 -2.84 -15.02 5.04
C PRO A 18 -1.91 -13.85 4.73
N TYR A 19 -1.00 -13.56 5.66
CA TYR A 19 0.10 -12.64 5.43
C TYR A 19 1.35 -13.44 5.07
N VAL A 20 2.01 -13.06 3.99
CA VAL A 20 3.31 -13.57 3.57
C VAL A 20 4.16 -12.37 3.15
N ARG A 21 5.33 -12.20 3.77
CA ARG A 21 6.27 -11.15 3.38
C ARG A 21 6.63 -11.32 1.89
N PRO A 22 6.46 -10.29 1.03
CA PRO A 22 6.87 -10.38 -0.37
C PRO A 22 8.37 -10.60 -0.49
N ASP A 23 8.82 -11.51 -1.36
CA ASP A 23 10.23 -11.60 -1.76
C ASP A 23 10.52 -10.51 -2.80
N MET A 24 11.16 -9.43 -2.37
CA MET A 24 11.41 -8.27 -3.25
C MET A 24 12.38 -8.58 -4.39
N GLU A 25 13.29 -9.54 -4.24
CA GLU A 25 14.19 -9.92 -5.32
C GLU A 25 13.42 -10.67 -6.40
N HIS A 26 12.63 -11.68 -6.00
CA HIS A 26 11.78 -12.43 -6.91
C HIS A 26 10.76 -11.51 -7.59
N LEU A 27 10.07 -10.68 -6.82
CA LEU A 27 9.07 -9.75 -7.29
C LEU A 27 9.64 -8.76 -8.31
N SER A 28 10.79 -8.15 -8.02
CA SER A 28 11.45 -7.22 -8.94
C SER A 28 11.81 -7.89 -10.25
N ARG A 29 12.31 -9.13 -10.19
CA ARG A 29 12.65 -9.92 -11.37
C ARG A 29 11.44 -10.21 -12.25
N VAL A 30 10.32 -10.65 -11.66
CA VAL A 30 9.07 -10.92 -12.38
C VAL A 30 8.50 -9.64 -12.99
N PHE A 31 8.51 -8.53 -12.23
CA PHE A 31 8.08 -7.22 -12.71
C PHE A 31 8.90 -6.78 -13.94
N GLU A 32 10.23 -6.85 -13.87
CA GLU A 32 11.11 -6.45 -14.96
C GLU A 32 10.98 -7.34 -16.20
N GLN A 33 10.71 -8.63 -16.02
CA GLN A 33 10.39 -9.54 -17.13
C GLN A 33 9.13 -9.09 -17.86
N HIS A 34 8.02 -8.85 -17.14
CA HIS A 34 6.78 -8.37 -17.76
C HIS A 34 6.94 -6.97 -18.37
N LEU A 35 7.72 -6.09 -17.74
CA LEU A 35 8.04 -4.76 -18.29
C LEU A 35 8.85 -4.86 -19.58
N THR A 36 9.78 -5.82 -19.67
CA THR A 36 10.51 -6.10 -20.91
C THR A 36 9.55 -6.57 -22.01
N SER A 37 8.65 -7.50 -21.70
CA SER A 37 7.60 -7.94 -22.63
C SER A 37 6.69 -6.79 -23.06
N PHE A 38 6.34 -5.89 -22.15
CA PHE A 38 5.56 -4.69 -22.44
C PHE A 38 6.27 -3.78 -23.45
N GLY A 39 7.57 -3.54 -23.26
CA GLY A 39 8.38 -2.70 -24.16
C GLY A 39 8.62 -3.32 -25.54
N GLN A 40 8.72 -4.64 -25.62
CA GLN A 40 8.99 -5.38 -26.86
C GLN A 40 7.71 -5.80 -27.63
N SER A 41 6.53 -5.49 -27.09
CA SER A 41 5.27 -5.93 -27.67
C SER A 41 5.07 -5.45 -29.12
N ALA A 42 4.70 -6.39 -29.99
CA ALA A 42 4.44 -6.12 -31.41
C ALA A 42 3.00 -5.65 -31.69
N SER A 43 2.10 -5.74 -30.71
CA SER A 43 0.70 -5.33 -30.82
C SER A 43 0.20 -4.70 -29.52
N ALA A 44 -0.85 -3.88 -29.63
CA ALA A 44 -1.53 -3.31 -28.46
C ALA A 44 -2.14 -4.39 -27.55
N VAL A 45 -2.55 -5.53 -28.13
CA VAL A 45 -3.08 -6.68 -27.38
C VAL A 45 -2.00 -7.27 -26.49
N ALA A 46 -0.85 -7.63 -27.06
CA ALA A 46 0.28 -8.18 -26.31
C ALA A 46 0.79 -7.21 -25.24
N GLN A 47 0.80 -5.91 -25.55
CA GLN A 47 1.21 -4.90 -24.58
C GLN A 47 0.21 -4.77 -23.42
N ALA A 48 -1.09 -4.90 -23.69
CA ALA A 48 -2.12 -4.90 -22.65
C ALA A 48 -2.07 -6.16 -21.78
N GLU A 49 -1.70 -7.31 -22.34
CA GLU A 49 -1.48 -8.55 -21.58
C GLU A 49 -0.27 -8.43 -20.64
N ALA A 50 0.85 -7.90 -21.13
CA ALA A 50 2.01 -7.62 -20.29
C ALA A 50 1.70 -6.60 -19.20
N LEU A 51 0.90 -5.55 -19.49
CA LEU A 51 0.44 -4.60 -18.49
C LEU A 51 -0.41 -5.28 -17.41
N ALA A 52 -1.33 -6.17 -17.79
CA ALA A 52 -2.15 -6.91 -16.83
C ALA A 52 -1.29 -7.82 -15.92
N ALA A 53 -0.26 -8.46 -16.45
CA ALA A 53 0.68 -9.24 -15.64
C ALA A 53 1.45 -8.36 -14.64
N ILE A 54 1.86 -7.15 -15.04
CA ILE A 54 2.47 -6.18 -14.12
C ILE A 54 1.48 -5.74 -13.04
N VAL A 55 0.20 -5.53 -13.40
CA VAL A 55 -0.84 -5.19 -12.43
C VAL A 55 -1.01 -6.30 -11.39
N ALA A 56 -1.02 -7.57 -11.79
CA ALA A 56 -1.09 -8.70 -10.85
C ALA A 56 0.05 -8.68 -9.82
N VAL A 57 1.30 -8.42 -10.26
CA VAL A 57 2.44 -8.26 -9.34
C VAL A 57 2.23 -7.09 -8.37
N ARG A 58 1.64 -5.98 -8.85
CA ARG A 58 1.33 -4.82 -7.99
C ARG A 58 0.22 -5.12 -6.98
N GLU A 59 -0.75 -5.92 -7.36
CA GLU A 59 -1.84 -6.37 -6.48
C GLU A 59 -1.30 -7.30 -5.38
N GLU A 60 -0.37 -8.20 -5.69
CA GLU A 60 0.28 -9.06 -4.69
C GLU A 60 1.07 -8.25 -3.65
N PHE A 61 1.91 -7.31 -4.09
CA PHE A 61 2.66 -6.43 -3.19
C PHE A 61 1.73 -5.60 -2.31
N SER A 62 0.74 -4.94 -2.93
CA SER A 62 -0.19 -4.06 -2.20
C SER A 62 -1.09 -4.82 -1.25
N SER A 63 -1.47 -6.06 -1.56
CA SER A 63 -2.25 -6.91 -0.66
C SER A 63 -1.48 -7.20 0.64
N MET A 64 -0.21 -7.62 0.52
CA MET A 64 0.62 -7.91 1.69
C MET A 64 0.97 -6.64 2.47
N TYR A 65 1.26 -5.54 1.77
CA TYR A 65 1.48 -4.23 2.39
C TYR A 65 0.27 -3.82 3.24
N ASN A 66 -0.94 -3.85 2.67
CA ASN A 66 -2.15 -3.42 3.38
C ASN A 66 -2.49 -4.33 4.57
N LEU A 67 -2.30 -5.65 4.43
CA LEU A 67 -2.48 -6.58 5.57
C LEU A 67 -1.52 -6.24 6.71
N CYS A 68 -0.25 -6.00 6.40
CA CYS A 68 0.74 -5.57 7.39
C CYS A 68 0.34 -4.23 8.02
N TYR A 69 0.05 -3.22 7.22
CA TYR A 69 -0.27 -1.87 7.69
C TYR A 69 -1.48 -1.86 8.64
N ILE A 70 -2.57 -2.54 8.27
CA ILE A 70 -3.78 -2.63 9.10
C ILE A 70 -3.47 -3.33 10.43
N ARG A 71 -2.78 -4.47 10.39
CA ARG A 71 -2.47 -5.24 11.60
C ARG A 71 -1.46 -4.53 12.52
N HIS A 72 -0.48 -3.83 11.94
CA HIS A 72 0.47 -2.99 12.66
C HIS A 72 -0.24 -1.81 13.35
N THR A 73 -1.07 -1.06 12.62
CA THR A 73 -1.76 0.12 13.18
C THR A 73 -2.85 -0.25 14.20
N ALA A 74 -3.46 -1.44 14.08
CA ALA A 74 -4.38 -1.97 15.09
C ALA A 74 -3.68 -2.25 16.43
N ASN A 75 -2.43 -2.71 16.39
CA ASN A 75 -1.61 -2.94 17.58
C ASN A 75 -0.12 -2.67 17.31
N THR A 76 0.29 -1.43 17.51
CA THR A 76 1.69 -0.99 17.29
C THR A 76 2.69 -1.56 18.30
N ALA A 77 2.22 -2.33 19.30
CA ALA A 77 3.07 -3.06 20.24
C ALA A 77 3.34 -4.50 19.78
N ASP A 78 2.73 -4.99 18.70
CA ASP A 78 3.01 -6.30 18.12
C ASP A 78 4.40 -6.31 17.45
N PRO A 79 5.38 -7.08 17.98
CA PRO A 79 6.74 -7.08 17.43
C PRO A 79 6.84 -7.70 16.04
N PHE A 80 5.91 -8.59 15.66
CA PHE A 80 5.91 -9.19 14.32
C PHE A 80 5.53 -8.13 13.30
N TYR A 81 4.36 -7.52 13.43
CA TYR A 81 3.89 -6.52 12.46
C TYR A 81 4.69 -5.22 12.50
N GLU A 82 5.37 -4.90 13.62
CA GLU A 82 6.40 -3.86 13.65
C GLU A 82 7.56 -4.17 12.69
N ALA A 83 8.13 -5.36 12.74
CA ALA A 83 9.24 -5.76 11.87
C ALA A 83 8.80 -5.86 10.40
N GLU A 84 7.56 -6.30 10.14
CA GLU A 84 6.99 -6.31 8.80
C GLU A 84 6.73 -4.88 8.28
N ASN A 85 6.30 -3.94 9.14
CA ASN A 85 6.11 -2.55 8.73
C ASN A 85 7.44 -1.89 8.38
N GLN A 86 8.48 -2.09 9.20
CA GLN A 86 9.83 -1.61 8.90
C GLN A 86 10.33 -2.15 7.55
N TYR A 87 10.08 -3.44 7.28
CA TYR A 87 10.40 -4.03 5.97
C TYR A 87 9.73 -3.26 4.82
N PHE A 88 8.45 -2.91 4.95
CA PHE A 88 7.76 -2.13 3.92
C PHE A 88 8.23 -0.67 3.84
N ASP A 89 8.60 -0.04 4.95
CA ASP A 89 9.19 1.30 4.97
C ASP A 89 10.48 1.35 4.14
N GLU A 90 11.31 0.30 4.26
CA GLU A 90 12.57 0.14 3.52
C GLU A 90 12.36 -0.24 2.05
N GLN A 91 11.41 -1.14 1.75
CA GLN A 91 11.26 -1.73 0.42
C GLN A 91 10.30 -0.97 -0.51
N SER A 92 9.32 -0.24 0.03
CA SER A 92 8.34 0.47 -0.79
C SER A 92 8.96 1.48 -1.76
N PRO A 93 10.02 2.25 -1.44
CA PRO A 93 10.67 3.14 -2.41
C PRO A 93 11.33 2.38 -3.58
N SER A 94 11.83 1.18 -3.33
CA SER A 94 12.36 0.30 -4.40
C SER A 94 11.25 -0.20 -5.32
N PHE A 95 10.09 -0.51 -4.74
CA PHE A 95 8.90 -0.86 -5.52
C PHE A 95 8.34 0.35 -6.31
N GLU A 96 8.40 1.56 -5.76
CA GLU A 96 8.08 2.80 -6.49
C GLU A 96 9.00 3.01 -7.69
N ALA A 97 10.29 2.67 -7.57
CA ALA A 97 11.23 2.73 -8.69
C ALA A 97 10.79 1.84 -9.87
N LEU A 98 10.24 0.64 -9.58
CA LEU A 98 9.67 -0.25 -10.60
C LEU A 98 8.44 0.37 -11.27
N ASN A 99 7.52 0.94 -10.47
CA ASN A 99 6.36 1.65 -10.98
C ASN A 99 6.76 2.86 -11.85
N ASN A 100 7.81 3.60 -11.48
CA ASN A 100 8.33 4.71 -12.27
C ASN A 100 8.86 4.24 -13.63
N LYS A 101 9.56 3.09 -13.68
CA LYS A 101 9.98 2.46 -14.96
C LYS A 101 8.77 2.08 -15.82
N LEU A 102 7.74 1.49 -15.22
CA LEU A 102 6.48 1.18 -15.90
C LEU A 102 5.83 2.42 -16.50
N TYR A 103 5.68 3.50 -15.72
CA TYR A 103 5.03 4.72 -16.18
C TYR A 103 5.80 5.42 -17.31
N LYS A 104 7.14 5.40 -17.27
CA LYS A 104 7.97 5.83 -18.40
C LYS A 104 7.67 5.00 -19.66
N ALA A 105 7.65 3.67 -19.53
CA ALA A 105 7.35 2.78 -20.65
C ALA A 105 5.93 3.01 -21.20
N LEU A 106 4.94 3.15 -20.32
CA LEU A 106 3.54 3.38 -20.66
C LEU A 106 3.35 4.68 -21.45
N LEU A 107 3.95 5.79 -20.99
CA LEU A 107 3.84 7.09 -21.65
C LEU A 107 4.59 7.14 -22.99
N SER A 108 5.66 6.36 -23.13
CA SER A 108 6.42 6.23 -24.37
C SER A 108 5.83 5.22 -25.37
N SER A 109 4.73 4.54 -25.02
CA SER A 109 4.19 3.47 -25.85
C SER A 109 3.67 3.98 -27.20
N LYS A 110 4.08 3.30 -28.28
CA LYS A 110 3.51 3.48 -29.63
C LYS A 110 2.02 3.07 -29.74
N PHE A 111 1.50 2.35 -28.75
CA PHE A 111 0.10 1.93 -28.66
C PHE A 111 -0.71 2.75 -27.65
N ARG A 112 -0.19 3.90 -27.19
CA ARG A 112 -0.84 4.77 -26.19
C ARG A 112 -2.33 4.98 -26.44
N ASP A 113 -2.72 5.39 -27.65
CA ASP A 113 -4.13 5.66 -27.98
C ASP A 113 -5.02 4.42 -27.84
N THR A 114 -4.51 3.24 -28.22
CA THR A 114 -5.26 1.99 -28.09
C THR A 114 -5.38 1.56 -26.63
N LEU A 115 -4.31 1.71 -25.86
CA LEU A 115 -4.32 1.45 -24.43
C LEU A 115 -5.24 2.42 -23.67
N ALA A 116 -5.26 3.71 -24.02
CA ALA A 116 -6.12 4.71 -23.41
C ALA A 116 -7.61 4.45 -23.70
N LYS A 117 -7.95 3.98 -24.90
CA LYS A 117 -9.32 3.51 -25.19
C LYS A 117 -9.74 2.31 -24.33
N LYS A 118 -8.80 1.43 -23.97
CA LYS A 118 -9.08 0.22 -23.17
C LYS A 118 -9.13 0.51 -21.67
N PHE A 119 -8.20 1.30 -21.15
CA PHE A 119 -7.97 1.51 -19.72
C PHE A 119 -8.38 2.90 -19.22
N GLY A 120 -8.74 3.81 -20.12
CA GLY A 120 -9.09 5.20 -19.83
C GLY A 120 -7.87 6.14 -19.85
N GLU A 121 -8.10 7.37 -20.31
CA GLU A 121 -7.08 8.45 -20.33
C GLU A 121 -6.54 8.77 -18.93
N HIS A 122 -7.35 8.59 -17.89
CA HIS A 122 -6.96 8.91 -16.52
C HIS A 122 -5.73 8.12 -16.05
N LEU A 123 -5.53 6.89 -16.54
CA LEU A 123 -4.33 6.11 -16.26
C LEU A 123 -3.04 6.84 -16.68
N PHE A 124 -3.07 7.50 -17.84
CA PHE A 124 -1.92 8.23 -18.36
C PHE A 124 -1.68 9.53 -17.60
N VAL A 125 -2.75 10.21 -17.17
CA VAL A 125 -2.66 11.37 -16.28
C VAL A 125 -2.01 10.98 -14.95
N LEU A 126 -2.42 9.87 -14.34
CA LEU A 126 -1.80 9.35 -13.12
C LEU A 126 -0.32 9.02 -13.32
N ALA A 127 0.03 8.40 -14.46
CA ALA A 127 1.42 8.12 -14.82
C ALA A 127 2.25 9.42 -14.93
N GLU A 128 1.75 10.45 -15.60
CA GLU A 128 2.43 11.75 -15.75
C GLU A 128 2.67 12.45 -14.41
N VAL A 129 1.71 12.38 -13.50
CA VAL A 129 1.85 12.95 -12.15
C VAL A 129 2.86 12.14 -11.34
N SER A 130 2.78 10.80 -11.36
CA SER A 130 3.69 9.93 -10.63
C SER A 130 5.15 10.09 -11.06
N LEU A 131 5.42 10.35 -12.35
CA LEU A 131 6.80 10.62 -12.80
C LEU A 131 7.43 11.88 -12.19
N LYS A 132 6.61 12.80 -11.65
CA LYS A 132 7.11 14.03 -11.00
C LYS A 132 7.49 13.84 -9.53
N THR A 133 7.10 12.72 -8.92
CA THR A 133 7.27 12.47 -7.49
C THR A 133 8.45 11.55 -7.18
N PHE A 134 9.13 11.01 -8.20
CA PHE A 134 10.21 10.04 -8.00
C PHE A 134 11.44 10.35 -8.84
N ASN A 135 12.61 10.29 -8.20
CA ASN A 135 13.92 10.29 -8.82
C ASN A 135 14.82 9.27 -8.09
N PRO A 136 15.67 8.50 -8.79
CA PRO A 136 16.59 7.57 -8.11
C PRO A 136 17.47 8.23 -7.02
N SER A 137 17.77 9.52 -7.15
CA SER A 137 18.56 10.27 -6.16
C SER A 137 17.85 10.53 -4.82
N ILE A 138 16.51 10.40 -4.76
CA ILE A 138 15.73 10.59 -3.52
C ILE A 138 15.33 9.28 -2.86
N LEU A 139 15.86 8.14 -3.30
CA LEU A 139 15.43 6.83 -2.79
C LEU A 139 15.72 6.68 -1.29
N GLU A 140 16.90 7.09 -0.84
CA GLU A 140 17.27 7.07 0.57
C GLU A 140 16.40 8.03 1.40
N ASP A 141 16.08 9.21 0.83
CA ASP A 141 15.20 10.20 1.49
C ASP A 141 13.79 9.63 1.70
N LEU A 142 13.24 8.91 0.71
CA LEU A 142 11.91 8.27 0.81
C LEU A 142 11.90 7.15 1.87
N GLN A 143 12.98 6.38 1.98
CA GLN A 143 13.11 5.37 3.05
C GLN A 143 13.14 6.03 4.43
N GLN A 144 13.87 7.14 4.56
CA GLN A 144 13.92 7.91 5.80
C GLN A 144 12.56 8.56 6.13
N GLU A 145 11.85 9.10 5.13
CA GLU A 145 10.52 9.67 5.29
C GLU A 145 9.51 8.64 5.83
N ASN A 146 9.53 7.43 5.27
CA ASN A 146 8.70 6.32 5.75
C ASN A 146 9.02 5.97 7.20
N ALA A 147 10.31 5.79 7.53
CA ALA A 147 10.75 5.45 8.88
C ALA A 147 10.33 6.51 9.92
N LEU A 148 10.47 7.80 9.58
CA LEU A 148 10.06 8.91 10.46
C LEU A 148 8.54 8.96 10.65
N SER A 149 7.77 8.67 9.59
CA SER A 149 6.31 8.61 9.65
C SER A 149 5.83 7.47 10.56
N THR A 150 6.48 6.32 10.48
CA THR A 150 6.26 5.17 11.38
C THR A 150 6.64 5.52 12.81
N GLU A 151 7.80 6.15 13.04
CA GLU A 151 8.22 6.58 14.38
C GLU A 151 7.20 7.53 15.02
N TYR A 152 6.73 8.52 14.28
CA TYR A 152 5.71 9.46 14.76
C TYR A 152 4.41 8.75 15.16
N THR A 153 3.95 7.82 14.33
CA THR A 153 2.75 7.01 14.60
C THR A 153 2.92 6.21 15.89
N LYS A 154 4.09 5.59 16.10
CA LYS A 154 4.41 4.83 17.32
C LYS A 154 4.47 5.72 18.55
N ILE A 155 5.06 6.91 18.47
CA ILE A 155 5.09 7.86 19.59
C ILE A 155 3.68 8.19 20.05
N LYS A 156 2.77 8.50 19.10
CA LYS A 156 1.36 8.80 19.42
C LYS A 156 0.63 7.59 19.99
N ALA A 157 0.87 6.40 19.46
CA ALA A 157 0.22 5.16 19.92
C ALA A 157 0.65 4.74 21.33
N ARG A 158 1.82 5.18 21.80
CA ARG A 158 2.34 4.92 23.16
C ARG A 158 1.73 5.78 24.25
N ALA A 159 0.91 6.77 23.91
CA ALA A 159 0.30 7.67 24.88
C ALA A 159 -0.51 6.88 25.93
N ARG A 160 -0.15 7.07 27.20
CA ARG A 160 -0.89 6.59 28.36
C ARG A 160 -1.11 7.77 29.28
N ILE A 161 -2.36 8.24 29.32
CA ILE A 161 -2.77 9.44 30.03
C ILE A 161 -3.65 8.99 31.18
N GLU A 162 -3.17 9.18 32.41
CA GLU A 162 -3.93 8.88 33.62
C GLU A 162 -4.85 10.06 33.96
N PHE A 163 -6.15 9.82 34.00
CA PHE A 163 -7.16 10.80 34.36
C PHE A 163 -8.32 10.11 35.10
N ASP A 164 -8.78 10.69 36.20
CA ASP A 164 -9.88 10.15 37.03
C ASP A 164 -9.76 8.64 37.34
N GLY A 165 -8.54 8.19 37.67
CA GLY A 165 -8.24 6.79 38.00
C GLY A 165 -8.30 5.81 36.82
N LYS A 166 -8.38 6.30 35.57
CA LYS A 166 -8.36 5.50 34.34
C LYS A 166 -7.21 5.92 33.43
N SER A 167 -6.64 4.96 32.71
CA SER A 167 -5.66 5.20 31.66
C SER A 167 -6.35 5.33 30.30
N TYR A 168 -5.99 6.37 29.54
CA TYR A 168 -6.49 6.65 28.20
C TYR A 168 -5.35 6.68 27.18
N ASN A 169 -5.64 6.32 25.93
CA ASN A 169 -4.84 6.76 24.78
C ASN A 169 -5.42 8.06 24.21
N LEU A 170 -4.75 8.68 23.25
CA LEU A 170 -5.19 9.96 22.67
C LEU A 170 -6.62 9.89 22.10
N SER A 171 -6.98 8.81 21.41
CA SER A 171 -8.32 8.67 20.81
C SER A 171 -9.39 8.45 21.87
N SER A 172 -9.11 7.66 22.90
CA SER A 172 -10.07 7.35 23.96
C SER A 172 -10.21 8.49 24.98
N LEU A 173 -9.30 9.46 24.99
CA LEU A 173 -9.40 10.66 25.82
C LEU A 173 -10.38 11.68 25.26
N LEU A 174 -10.57 11.73 23.93
CA LEU A 174 -11.44 12.72 23.28
C LEU A 174 -12.87 12.80 23.87
N PRO A 175 -13.57 11.70 24.22
CA PRO A 175 -14.86 11.80 24.89
C PRO A 175 -14.83 12.50 26.26
N VAL A 176 -13.70 12.43 26.96
CA VAL A 176 -13.47 13.14 28.24
C VAL A 176 -13.29 14.63 27.98
N GLU A 177 -12.48 15.01 26.99
CA GLU A 177 -12.27 16.41 26.59
C GLU A 177 -13.55 17.11 26.10
N LEU A 178 -14.53 16.32 25.63
CA LEU A 178 -15.83 16.79 25.17
C LEU A 178 -16.93 16.69 26.24
N SER A 179 -16.56 16.47 27.50
CA SER A 179 -17.50 16.45 28.62
C SER A 179 -18.25 17.79 28.74
N ASN A 180 -19.53 17.71 29.13
CA ASN A 180 -20.31 18.90 29.46
C ASN A 180 -20.02 19.42 30.89
N ASP A 181 -19.34 18.62 31.71
CA ASP A 181 -18.86 19.06 33.01
C ASP A 181 -17.55 19.84 32.83
N ARG A 182 -17.55 21.11 33.23
CA ARG A 182 -16.43 22.03 33.03
C ARG A 182 -15.21 21.70 33.90
N GLU A 183 -15.41 20.98 35.00
CA GLU A 183 -14.32 20.54 35.88
C GLU A 183 -13.66 19.24 35.39
N THR A 184 -14.25 18.59 34.38
CA THR A 184 -13.64 17.49 33.61
C THR A 184 -12.78 18.04 32.50
#